data_AF-A0A0F9IIE9-F1
#
_entry.id   AF-A0A0F9IIE9-F1
#
_cell.length_a   1.000
_cell.length_b   1.000
_cell.length_c   1.000
_cell.angle_alpha   90.00
_cell.angle_beta   90.00
_cell.angle_gamma   90.00
#
_symmetry.space_group_name_H-M   'P 1'
#
loop_
_entity.id
_entity.type
_entity.pdbx_description
1 polymer ?
#
loop_
_entity_poly.entity_id
_entity_poly.type
_entity_poly.pdbx_seq_one_letter_code
_entity_poly.pdbx_strand_id
1 'polypeptide(L)'
;FEEVVSLEEAPAEALVPETGSADERDYGLIAELYQQLKKNFDAIYERRYGVADPTSSIEFIDWRAVGIGCLPGLTFKKQQASKGKDPSNAFKGRRSAYFIEEKGAFIETPVYDGNKLACGMEIKGPAIVEDTLTTTLVIPDYRLKINEFHSYVMEPTA
;
A
#
# COMPACT_ATOMS: atom_id res chain seq x y z
N PHE A 1 -2.90 -12.88 9.50
CA PHE A 1 -4.15 -13.49 9.97
C PHE A 1 -5.16 -12.38 10.12
N GLU A 2 -5.80 -11.99 9.02
CA GLU A 2 -6.88 -11.00 8.97
C GLU A 2 -7.39 -11.02 7.52
N GLU A 3 -8.35 -11.88 7.22
CA GLU A 3 -9.15 -11.75 6.00
C GLU A 3 -10.57 -11.44 6.49
N VAL A 4 -10.96 -10.18 6.30
CA VAL A 4 -12.28 -9.69 6.71
C VAL A 4 -13.28 -10.19 5.69
N VAL A 5 -14.09 -11.18 6.07
CA VAL A 5 -15.27 -11.56 5.29
C VAL A 5 -16.32 -10.48 5.55
N SER A 6 -16.40 -9.50 4.66
CA SER A 6 -17.46 -8.50 4.65
C SER A 6 -18.74 -9.18 4.17
N LEU A 7 -19.75 -9.21 5.04
CA LEU A 7 -21.13 -9.48 4.62
C LEU A 7 -21.66 -8.14 4.10
N GLU A 8 -21.69 -7.97 2.78
CA GLU A 8 -22.25 -6.75 2.18
C GLU A 8 -23.75 -6.63 2.54
N GLU A 9 -24.08 -5.46 3.08
CA GLU A 9 -25.37 -4.83 3.37
C GLU A 9 -26.64 -5.66 3.14
N ALA A 10 -27.17 -6.23 4.23
CA ALA A 10 -28.61 -6.39 4.37
C ALA A 10 -29.20 -5.04 4.82
N PRO A 11 -30.33 -4.57 4.23
CA PRO A 11 -30.94 -3.30 4.63
C PRO A 11 -31.34 -3.33 6.11
N ALA A 12 -31.06 -2.22 6.81
CA ALA A 12 -31.18 -2.07 8.26
C ALA A 12 -32.62 -2.24 8.82
N GLU A 13 -33.63 -2.35 7.96
CA GLU A 13 -35.04 -2.38 8.37
C GLU A 13 -35.62 -3.79 8.57
N ALA A 14 -34.85 -4.86 8.38
CA ALA A 14 -35.39 -6.23 8.40
C ALA A 14 -35.35 -6.97 9.75
N LEU A 15 -34.87 -6.38 10.86
CA LEU A 15 -34.56 -7.13 12.08
C LEU A 15 -35.06 -6.50 13.40
N VAL A 16 -36.32 -6.09 13.46
CA VAL A 16 -36.97 -5.85 14.77
C VAL A 16 -38.21 -6.72 14.90
N PRO A 17 -38.15 -7.86 15.62
CA PRO A 17 -39.34 -8.60 16.00
C PRO A 17 -40.07 -7.85 17.12
N GLU A 18 -41.36 -7.59 16.93
CA GLU A 18 -42.25 -7.15 18.00
C GLU A 18 -42.54 -8.34 18.95
N THR A 19 -41.93 -8.30 20.14
CA THR A 19 -42.34 -8.93 21.39
C THR A 19 -42.94 -10.36 21.36
N GLY A 20 -42.21 -11.33 21.91
CA GLY A 20 -42.74 -12.35 22.81
C GLY A 20 -42.38 -13.82 22.56
N SER A 21 -41.14 -14.26 22.79
CA SER A 21 -40.78 -15.61 23.34
C SER A 21 -39.26 -15.71 23.58
N ALA A 22 -38.81 -16.54 24.52
CA ALA A 22 -37.38 -16.77 24.81
C ALA A 22 -36.61 -17.49 23.68
N ASP A 23 -37.27 -17.80 22.56
CA ASP A 23 -36.67 -18.44 21.38
C ASP A 23 -37.19 -17.82 20.07
N GLU A 24 -37.01 -16.50 19.91
CA GLU A 24 -37.28 -15.72 18.69
C GLU A 24 -36.20 -15.90 17.59
N ARG A 25 -35.53 -17.05 17.54
CA ARG A 25 -34.48 -17.31 16.56
C ARG A 25 -35.08 -17.86 15.26
N ASP A 26 -34.85 -17.16 14.17
CA ASP A 26 -35.13 -17.68 12.83
C ASP A 26 -34.10 -18.75 12.48
N TYR A 27 -34.43 -20.01 12.75
CA TYR A 27 -33.57 -21.16 12.45
C TYR A 27 -33.39 -21.39 10.94
N GLY A 28 -34.31 -20.90 10.10
CA GLY A 28 -34.16 -20.92 8.65
C GLY A 28 -33.03 -19.98 8.22
N LEU A 29 -33.08 -18.74 8.69
CA LEU A 29 -32.03 -17.74 8.45
C LEU A 29 -30.66 -18.20 8.98
N ILE A 30 -30.61 -18.79 10.17
CA ILE A 30 -29.36 -19.30 10.75
C ILE A 30 -28.76 -20.42 9.86
N ALA A 31 -29.59 -21.32 9.34
CA ALA A 31 -29.13 -22.39 8.46
C ALA A 31 -28.56 -21.84 7.14
N GLU A 32 -29.22 -20.84 6.55
CA GLU A 32 -28.74 -20.16 5.35
C GLU A 32 -27.40 -19.43 5.58
N LEU A 33 -27.30 -18.65 6.67
CA LEU A 33 -26.07 -17.96 7.06
C LEU A 33 -24.91 -18.94 7.32
N TYR A 34 -25.19 -20.08 7.96
CA TYR A 34 -24.19 -21.12 8.16
C TYR A 34 -23.65 -21.66 6.84
N GLN A 35 -24.52 -21.98 5.87
CA GLN A 35 -24.07 -22.47 4.56
C GLN A 35 -23.21 -21.42 3.83
N GLN A 36 -23.57 -20.15 3.94
CA GLN A 36 -22.79 -19.06 3.36
C GLN A 36 -21.41 -18.92 4.04
N LEU A 37 -21.36 -18.94 5.37
CA LEU A 37 -20.10 -18.89 6.12
C LEU A 37 -19.20 -20.08 5.80
N LYS A 38 -19.77 -21.30 5.72
CA LYS A 38 -19.01 -22.50 5.35
C LYS A 38 -18.41 -22.39 3.96
N LYS A 39 -19.21 -22.00 2.97
CA LYS A 39 -18.74 -21.81 1.60
C LYS A 39 -17.60 -20.78 1.52
N ASN A 40 -17.73 -19.67 2.25
CA ASN A 40 -16.69 -18.63 2.31
C ASN A 40 -15.41 -19.16 2.98
N PHE A 41 -15.55 -19.90 4.08
CA PHE A 41 -14.43 -20.55 4.76
C PHE A 41 -13.69 -21.52 3.84
N ASP A 42 -14.41 -22.44 3.19
CA ASP A 42 -13.81 -23.44 2.29
C ASP A 42 -13.03 -22.76 1.15
N ALA A 43 -13.59 -21.71 0.54
CA ALA A 43 -12.94 -20.95 -0.53
C ALA A 43 -11.66 -20.24 -0.06
N ILE A 44 -11.69 -19.62 1.11
CA ILE A 44 -10.50 -18.96 1.71
C ILE A 44 -9.45 -20.01 2.07
N TYR A 45 -9.87 -21.13 2.66
CA TYR A 45 -9.00 -22.21 3.09
C TYR A 45 -8.31 -22.87 1.88
N GLU A 46 -9.05 -23.15 0.80
CA GLU A 46 -8.48 -23.67 -0.46
C GLU A 46 -7.48 -22.67 -1.07
N ARG A 47 -7.84 -21.38 -1.14
CA ARG A 47 -6.92 -20.34 -1.66
C ARG A 47 -5.63 -20.27 -0.85
N ARG A 48 -5.72 -20.47 0.46
CA ARG A 48 -4.60 -20.32 1.40
C ARG A 48 -3.72 -21.57 1.47
N TYR A 49 -4.33 -22.75 1.44
CA TYR A 49 -3.66 -24.03 1.73
C TYR A 49 -3.69 -25.03 0.56
N GLY A 50 -4.37 -24.71 -0.53
CA GLY A 50 -4.43 -25.50 -1.76
C GLY A 50 -5.41 -26.68 -1.72
N VAL A 51 -6.16 -26.84 -0.64
CA VAL A 51 -7.18 -27.89 -0.47
C VAL A 51 -8.28 -27.36 0.44
N ALA A 52 -9.52 -27.79 0.24
CA ALA A 52 -10.61 -27.67 1.20
C ALA A 52 -11.33 -29.02 1.33
N ASP A 53 -12.00 -29.24 2.46
CA ASP A 53 -12.87 -30.39 2.68
C ASP A 53 -14.33 -29.92 2.86
N PRO A 54 -15.10 -29.84 1.76
CA PRO A 54 -16.50 -29.41 1.80
C PRO A 54 -17.40 -30.31 2.66
N THR A 55 -16.98 -31.54 2.95
CA THR A 55 -17.76 -32.50 3.72
C THR A 55 -17.56 -32.37 5.22
N SER A 56 -16.42 -31.80 5.63
CA SER A 56 -16.13 -31.52 7.04
C SER A 56 -17.01 -30.40 7.60
N SER A 57 -17.42 -30.55 8.86
CA SER A 57 -18.03 -29.46 9.63
C SER A 57 -17.00 -28.42 10.01
N ILE A 58 -17.39 -27.15 10.01
CA ILE A 58 -16.55 -26.05 10.47
C ILE A 58 -16.79 -25.77 11.95
N GLU A 59 -15.73 -25.42 12.68
CA GLU A 59 -15.80 -25.00 14.08
C GLU A 59 -15.47 -23.51 14.18
N PHE A 60 -16.33 -22.74 14.86
CA PHE A 60 -16.12 -21.32 15.10
C PHE A 60 -15.37 -21.15 16.42
N ILE A 61 -14.10 -20.72 16.34
CA ILE A 61 -13.24 -20.54 17.51
C ILE A 61 -13.45 -19.15 18.12
N ASP A 62 -13.46 -18.11 17.29
CA ASP A 62 -13.53 -16.71 17.72
C ASP A 62 -14.50 -15.89 16.84
N TRP A 63 -15.12 -14.87 17.44
CA TRP A 63 -15.92 -13.87 16.74
C TRP A 63 -15.26 -12.51 16.87
N ARG A 64 -15.08 -11.82 15.74
CA ARG A 64 -14.48 -10.48 15.70
C ARG A 64 -15.38 -9.51 14.97
N ALA A 65 -15.73 -8.42 15.65
CA ALA A 65 -16.41 -7.28 15.04
C ALA A 65 -15.41 -6.13 14.85
N VAL A 66 -15.44 -5.49 13.69
CA VAL A 66 -14.61 -4.32 13.37
C VAL A 66 -15.53 -3.14 13.07
N GLY A 67 -15.46 -2.11 13.90
CA GLY A 67 -16.09 -0.82 13.63
C GLY A 67 -15.14 0.08 12.83
N ILE A 68 -15.57 0.55 11.66
CA ILE A 68 -14.77 1.46 10.81
C ILE A 68 -15.39 2.85 10.89
N GLY A 69 -14.62 3.81 11.42
CA GLY A 69 -14.99 5.23 11.38
C GLY A 69 -14.55 5.87 10.07
N CYS A 70 -15.46 6.51 9.35
CA CYS A 70 -15.13 7.28 8.16
C CYS A 70 -14.58 8.67 8.57
N LEU A 71 -13.28 8.87 8.40
CA LEU A 71 -12.66 10.19 8.50
C LEU A 71 -12.65 10.87 7.12
N PRO A 72 -12.65 12.22 7.05
CA PRO A 72 -12.40 12.92 5.80
C PRO A 72 -11.10 12.43 5.16
N GLY A 73 -11.16 12.08 3.88
CA GLY A 73 -10.01 11.57 3.15
C GLY A 73 -8.87 12.60 3.08
N LEU A 74 -7.63 12.13 3.21
CA LEU A 74 -6.46 12.97 2.98
C LEU A 74 -6.36 13.32 1.50
N THR A 75 -6.34 14.61 1.18
CA THR A 75 -6.13 15.08 -0.20
C THR A 75 -4.68 15.46 -0.40
N PHE A 76 -3.94 14.68 -1.19
CA PHE A 76 -2.59 15.03 -1.60
C PHE A 76 -2.62 16.04 -2.74
N LYS A 77 -1.98 17.19 -2.55
CA LYS A 77 -1.89 18.22 -3.59
C LYS A 77 -0.87 17.80 -4.64
N LYS A 78 -1.32 17.69 -5.88
CA LYS A 78 -0.46 17.50 -7.05
C LYS A 78 0.33 18.79 -7.33
N GLN A 79 1.63 18.67 -7.50
CA GLN A 79 2.52 19.73 -7.96
C GLN A 79 2.46 19.83 -9.49
N GLN A 80 2.51 21.05 -10.01
CA GLN A 80 2.67 21.26 -11.45
C GLN A 80 4.07 20.80 -11.87
N ALA A 81 4.15 20.14 -13.03
CA ALA A 81 5.43 19.78 -13.61
C ALA A 81 6.25 21.05 -13.89
N SER A 82 7.54 20.98 -13.58
CA SER A 82 8.51 21.97 -14.02
C SER A 82 8.58 22.02 -15.55
N LYS A 83 9.07 23.13 -16.10
CA LYS A 83 9.15 23.35 -17.55
C LYS A 83 10.10 22.40 -18.28
N GLY A 84 10.86 21.57 -17.57
CA GLY A 84 11.82 20.63 -18.15
C GLY A 84 12.34 19.63 -17.12
N LYS A 85 13.12 18.66 -17.61
CA LYS A 85 13.69 17.59 -16.78
C LYS A 85 14.97 17.98 -16.03
N ASP A 86 15.49 19.18 -16.27
CA ASP A 86 16.80 19.61 -15.82
C ASP A 86 16.85 19.91 -14.32
N PRO A 87 17.65 19.19 -13.52
CA PRO A 87 17.82 19.43 -12.08
C PRO A 87 18.97 20.40 -11.76
N SER A 88 19.51 21.13 -12.74
CA SER A 88 20.68 22.02 -12.57
C SER A 88 20.50 23.07 -11.48
N ASN A 89 19.28 23.57 -11.27
CA ASN A 89 18.95 24.52 -10.19
C ASN A 89 19.14 23.94 -8.78
N ALA A 90 19.10 22.62 -8.64
CA ALA A 90 19.27 21.89 -7.39
C ALA A 90 20.71 21.45 -7.16
N PHE A 91 21.61 21.58 -8.14
CA PHE A 91 23.01 21.17 -7.99
C PHE A 91 23.72 22.00 -6.90
N LYS A 92 24.32 21.30 -5.91
CA LYS A 92 24.98 21.92 -4.74
C LYS A 92 26.49 21.68 -4.72
N GLY A 93 27.00 20.74 -5.50
CA GLY A 93 28.42 20.45 -5.58
C GLY A 93 28.70 18.99 -5.88
N ARG A 94 29.92 18.54 -5.59
CA ARG A 94 30.33 17.13 -5.72
C ARG A 94 30.92 16.63 -4.41
N ARG A 95 30.79 15.33 -4.16
CA ARG A 95 31.46 14.63 -3.06
C ARG A 95 32.00 13.30 -3.55
N SER A 96 33.18 12.93 -3.06
CA SER A 96 33.73 11.60 -3.30
C SER A 96 32.87 10.55 -2.57
N ALA A 97 32.39 9.56 -3.30
CA ALA A 97 31.61 8.45 -2.77
C ALA A 97 32.07 7.14 -3.39
N TYR A 98 32.08 6.07 -2.59
CA TYR A 98 32.55 4.75 -3.00
C TYR A 98 31.38 3.90 -3.50
N PHE A 99 31.51 3.32 -4.69
CA PHE A 99 30.50 2.43 -5.27
C PHE A 99 31.13 1.08 -5.62
N ILE A 100 30.48 0.00 -5.20
CA ILE A 100 30.94 -1.36 -5.49
C ILE A 100 30.70 -1.67 -6.98
N GLU A 101 29.59 -1.18 -7.51
CA GLU A 101 29.15 -1.30 -8.90
C GLU A 101 30.13 -0.62 -9.87
N GLU A 102 30.81 0.44 -9.43
CA GLU A 102 31.86 1.14 -10.18
C GLU A 102 33.25 0.57 -9.91
N LYS A 103 33.39 -0.76 -10.01
CA LYS A 103 34.65 -1.50 -9.80
C LYS A 103 35.29 -1.28 -8.43
N GLY A 104 34.48 -0.94 -7.41
CA GLY A 104 35.00 -0.64 -6.07
C GLY A 104 35.90 0.58 -6.04
N ALA A 105 35.42 1.70 -6.59
CA ALA A 105 36.17 2.95 -6.66
C ALA A 105 35.44 4.11 -5.97
N PHE A 106 36.24 5.06 -5.47
CA PHE A 106 35.75 6.39 -5.13
C PHE A 106 35.55 7.19 -6.42
N ILE A 107 34.33 7.70 -6.62
CA ILE A 107 33.99 8.58 -7.73
C ILE A 107 33.46 9.91 -7.21
N GLU A 108 33.83 10.98 -7.91
CA GLU A 108 33.27 12.30 -7.66
C GLU A 108 31.79 12.30 -8.07
N THR A 109 30.90 12.36 -7.10
CA THR A 109 29.46 12.18 -7.28
C THR A 109 28.73 13.52 -7.14
N PRO A 110 27.86 13.91 -8.09
CA PRO A 110 27.09 15.14 -7.98
C PRO A 110 26.11 15.07 -6.80
N VAL A 111 26.01 16.16 -6.05
CA VAL A 111 25.11 16.33 -4.91
C VAL A 111 24.05 17.38 -5.25
N TYR A 112 22.78 17.02 -5.06
CA TYR A 112 21.63 17.88 -5.29
C TYR A 112 20.93 18.22 -3.97
N ASP A 113 20.36 19.41 -3.88
CA ASP A 113 19.47 19.87 -2.80
C ASP A 113 18.04 19.46 -3.13
N GLY A 114 17.51 18.47 -2.41
CA GLY A 114 16.19 17.90 -2.66
C GLY A 114 15.05 18.91 -2.54
N ASN A 115 15.22 19.94 -1.68
CA ASN A 115 14.24 21.03 -1.52
C ASN A 115 14.09 21.89 -2.78
N LYS A 116 15.03 21.82 -3.73
CA LYS A 116 15.02 22.57 -5.00
C LYS A 116 14.55 21.73 -6.19
N LEU A 117 14.34 20.43 -5.99
CA LEU A 117 13.81 19.55 -7.03
C LEU A 117 12.32 19.79 -7.20
N ALA A 118 11.85 19.68 -8.44
CA ALA A 118 10.46 19.90 -8.79
C ALA A 118 9.92 18.72 -9.59
N CYS A 119 8.60 18.54 -9.57
CA CYS A 119 7.92 17.53 -10.37
C CYS A 119 8.41 17.54 -11.82
N GLY A 120 8.72 16.37 -12.35
CA GLY A 120 9.21 16.17 -13.71
C GLY A 120 10.73 16.24 -13.89
N MET A 121 11.50 16.71 -12.90
CA MET A 121 12.96 16.66 -12.94
C MET A 121 13.47 15.22 -12.85
N GLU A 122 14.60 14.97 -13.52
CA GLU A 122 15.24 13.65 -13.58
C GLU A 122 16.74 13.77 -13.23
N ILE A 123 17.23 12.90 -12.35
CA ILE A 123 18.64 12.79 -11.99
C ILE A 123 19.13 11.40 -12.40
N LYS A 124 20.18 11.35 -13.20
CA LYS A 124 20.86 10.08 -13.53
C LYS A 124 21.88 9.76 -12.45
N GLY A 125 21.92 8.52 -12.01
CA GLY A 125 22.95 8.00 -11.13
C GLY A 125 24.30 7.84 -11.86
N PRO A 126 25.41 7.75 -11.11
CA PRO A 126 25.50 7.91 -9.65
C PRO A 126 25.29 9.36 -9.22
N ALA A 127 24.46 9.59 -8.20
CA ALA A 127 24.16 10.91 -7.65
C ALA A 127 23.71 10.83 -6.18
N ILE A 128 23.87 11.92 -5.43
CA ILE A 128 23.38 12.05 -4.05
C ILE A 128 22.35 13.18 -4.02
N VAL A 129 21.20 12.93 -3.41
CA VAL A 129 20.17 13.96 -3.14
C VAL A 129 20.08 14.14 -1.63
N GLU A 130 20.32 15.35 -1.15
CA GLU A 130 20.22 15.69 0.27
C GLU A 130 18.95 16.50 0.52
N ASP A 131 18.08 15.95 1.36
CA ASP A 131 16.92 16.62 1.93
C ASP A 131 17.19 17.01 3.38
N THR A 132 16.31 17.84 3.95
CA THR A 132 16.43 18.29 5.34
C THR A 132 16.48 17.14 6.35
N LEU A 133 15.80 16.03 6.06
CA LEU A 133 15.65 14.89 6.98
C LEU A 133 16.20 13.57 6.44
N THR A 134 16.69 13.53 5.20
CA THR A 134 17.13 12.29 4.56
C THR A 134 18.16 12.54 3.47
N THR A 135 18.92 11.51 3.12
CA THR A 135 19.86 11.53 1.99
C THR A 135 19.56 10.33 1.11
N THR A 136 19.19 10.58 -0.15
CA THR A 136 18.90 9.54 -1.14
C THR A 136 20.12 9.35 -2.05
N LEU A 137 20.63 8.12 -2.12
CA LEU A 137 21.68 7.73 -3.06
C LEU A 137 21.03 7.18 -4.33
N VAL A 138 21.24 7.83 -5.46
CA VAL A 138 20.91 7.30 -6.79
C VAL A 138 22.11 6.50 -7.26
N ILE A 139 21.99 5.18 -7.25
CA ILE A 139 23.07 4.27 -7.63
C ILE A 139 23.34 4.29 -9.15
N PRO A 140 24.52 3.80 -9.60
CA PRO A 140 24.80 3.60 -11.03
C PRO A 140 23.69 2.83 -11.75
N ASP A 141 23.51 3.12 -13.03
CA ASP A 141 22.46 2.53 -13.89
C ASP A 141 21.01 2.78 -13.46
N TYR A 142 20.77 3.63 -12.46
CA TYR A 142 19.43 4.09 -12.08
C TYR A 142 19.21 5.56 -12.41
N ARG A 143 17.94 5.92 -12.57
CA ARG A 143 17.48 7.32 -12.62
C ARG A 143 16.50 7.57 -11.48
N LEU A 144 16.53 8.79 -10.96
CA LEU A 144 15.56 9.32 -10.02
C LEU A 144 14.64 10.29 -10.76
N LYS A 145 13.32 10.14 -10.62
CA LYS A 145 12.33 11.06 -11.16
C LYS A 145 11.42 11.56 -10.04
N ILE A 146 11.15 12.86 -10.04
CA ILE A 146 10.24 13.46 -9.06
C ILE A 146 8.83 13.45 -9.65
N ASN A 147 7.89 12.79 -8.97
CA ASN A 147 6.50 12.71 -9.41
C ASN A 147 5.68 13.94 -8.96
N GLU A 148 4.39 13.94 -9.33
CA GLU A 148 3.46 15.03 -8.99
C GLU A 148 3.16 15.16 -7.50
N PHE A 149 3.51 14.18 -6.66
CA PHE A 149 3.33 14.22 -5.21
C PHE A 149 4.63 14.52 -4.46
N HIS A 150 5.65 15.01 -5.17
CA HIS A 150 6.98 15.26 -4.63
C HIS A 150 7.64 14.01 -4.03
N SER A 151 7.28 12.84 -4.54
CA SER A 151 7.93 11.58 -4.19
C SER A 151 9.02 11.25 -5.19
N TYR A 152 10.08 10.62 -4.70
CA TYR A 152 11.18 10.12 -5.52
C TYR A 152 10.87 8.73 -6.05
N VAL A 153 10.86 8.60 -7.38
CA VAL A 153 10.68 7.33 -8.08
C VAL A 153 12.02 6.95 -8.68
N MET A 154 12.59 5.84 -8.21
CA MET A 154 13.89 5.34 -8.67
C MET A 154 13.68 4.13 -9.58
N GLU A 155 14.23 4.17 -10.78
CA GLU A 155 14.02 3.15 -11.81
C GLU A 155 15.35 2.79 -12.49
N PRO A 156 15.55 1.53 -12.88
CA PRO A 156 16.67 1.15 -13.75
C PRO A 156 16.62 1.93 -15.07
N THR A 157 17.79 2.24 -15.60
CA THR A 157 17.98 2.95 -16.88
C THR A 157 18.02 1.97 -18.07
N ALA A 158 18.06 0.66 -17.80
CA ALA A 158 17.97 -0.44 -18.76
C ALA A 158 16.53 -0.83 -19.08
#